data_AF-A0A529L9X6-F1
#
_entry.id   AF-A0A529L9X6-F1
#
_cell.length_a   1.000
_cell.length_b   1.000
_cell.length_c   1.000
_cell.angle_alpha   90.00
_cell.angle_beta   90.00
_cell.angle_gamma   90.00
#
_symmetry.space_group_name_H-M   'P 1'
#
loop_
_entity.id
_entity.type
_entity.pdbx_description
1 polymer ?
#
loop_
_entity_poly.entity_id
_entity_poly.type
_entity_poly.pdbx_seq_one_letter_code
_entity_poly.pdbx_strand_id
1 'polypeptide(L)'
;VGPATFRLGALYQRSVVAVDILLPIMRDLSERSWESVAFYVRSGDVRTCLYRVESKHPIRYTIREGDVLPLLLGSGGRVLAAFSGQQGEPYETIRKTCNCLAVGDRDPETGGVSAPVF
;
A
#
# COMPACT_ATOMS: atom_id res chain seq x y z
N VAL A 1 -29.06 6.34 16.72
CA VAL A 1 -27.68 6.31 16.19
C VAL A 1 -26.77 5.87 17.32
N GLY A 2 -26.13 4.70 17.21
CA GLY A 2 -25.42 4.06 18.32
C GLY A 2 -23.91 4.35 18.33
N PRO A 3 -23.19 3.96 19.39
CA PRO A 3 -21.73 4.18 19.52
C PRO A 3 -20.92 3.60 18.35
N ALA A 4 -21.41 2.52 17.72
CA ALA A 4 -20.79 1.93 16.54
C ALA A 4 -20.82 2.85 15.31
N THR A 5 -21.90 3.61 15.11
CA THR A 5 -22.01 4.59 14.01
C THR A 5 -21.09 5.78 14.24
N PHE A 6 -20.92 6.20 15.50
CA PHE A 6 -19.96 7.26 15.86
C PHE A 6 -18.51 6.79 15.68
N ARG A 7 -18.19 5.53 16.01
CA ARG A 7 -16.86 4.94 15.77
C ARG A 7 -16.55 4.84 14.27
N LEU A 8 -17.52 4.44 13.44
CA LEU A 8 -17.38 4.49 11.99
C LEU A 8 -17.20 5.93 11.50
N GLY A 9 -17.96 6.89 12.04
CA GLY A 9 -17.84 8.31 11.70
C GLY A 9 -16.48 8.90 12.04
N ALA A 10 -15.90 8.55 13.19
CA ALA A 10 -14.56 9.00 13.59
C ALA A 10 -13.44 8.34 12.79
N LEU A 11 -13.57 7.04 12.45
CA LEU A 11 -12.66 6.35 11.53
C LEU A 11 -12.75 6.94 10.12
N TYR A 12 -13.97 7.26 9.67
CA TYR A 12 -14.23 7.91 8.39
C TYR A 12 -13.65 9.31 8.33
N GLN A 13 -13.85 10.16 9.35
CA GLN A 13 -13.26 11.49 9.41
C GLN A 13 -11.72 11.45 9.38
N ARG A 14 -11.10 10.49 10.08
CA ARG A 14 -9.64 10.29 10.01
C ARG A 14 -9.18 9.83 8.62
N SER A 15 -9.96 8.98 7.96
CA SER A 15 -9.68 8.59 6.57
C SER A 15 -9.89 9.75 5.59
N VAL A 16 -10.88 10.62 5.78
CA VAL A 16 -11.16 11.78 4.91
C VAL A 16 -10.01 12.80 4.99
N VAL A 17 -9.51 13.11 6.19
CA VAL A 17 -8.33 13.97 6.34
C VAL A 17 -7.09 13.32 5.70
N ALA A 18 -6.98 11.99 5.77
CA ALA A 18 -5.90 11.28 5.10
C ALA A 18 -6.03 11.31 3.57
N VAL A 19 -7.24 11.26 3.00
CA VAL A 19 -7.49 11.37 1.54
C VAL A 19 -6.97 12.68 0.98
N ASP A 20 -7.32 13.79 1.62
CA ASP A 20 -6.99 15.14 1.13
C ASP A 20 -5.47 15.39 1.12
N ILE A 21 -4.71 14.68 1.95
CA ILE A 21 -3.25 14.75 1.99
C ILE A 21 -2.61 13.70 1.08
N LEU A 22 -3.10 12.45 1.11
CA LEU A 22 -2.50 11.33 0.39
C LEU A 22 -2.72 11.43 -1.12
N LEU A 23 -3.93 11.74 -1.59
CA LEU A 23 -4.23 11.72 -3.01
C LEU A 23 -3.38 12.72 -3.83
N PRO A 24 -3.17 13.98 -3.40
CA PRO A 24 -2.27 14.89 -4.11
C PRO A 24 -0.84 14.35 -4.22
N ILE A 25 -0.30 13.78 -3.14
CA ILE A 25 1.06 13.22 -3.12
C ILE A 25 1.16 12.00 -4.03
N MET A 26 0.16 11.10 -3.98
CA MET A 26 0.12 9.92 -4.82
C MET A 26 0.00 10.28 -6.31
N ARG A 27 -0.75 11.34 -6.64
CA ARG A 27 -0.86 11.86 -8.01
C ARG A 27 0.47 12.45 -8.50
N ASP A 28 1.13 13.29 -7.70
CA ASP A 28 2.47 13.83 -8.03
C ASP A 28 3.47 12.70 -8.28
N LEU A 29 3.47 11.68 -7.41
CA LEU A 29 4.36 10.53 -7.57
C LEU A 29 4.06 9.76 -8.86
N SER A 30 2.79 9.52 -9.17
CA SER A 30 2.38 8.86 -10.42
C SER A 30 2.76 9.67 -11.65
N GLU A 31 2.60 10.99 -11.62
CA GLU A 31 2.98 11.88 -12.72
C GLU A 31 4.50 11.91 -12.96
N ARG A 32 5.30 11.86 -11.88
CA ARG A 32 6.76 11.88 -11.97
C ARG A 32 7.35 10.54 -12.37
N SER A 33 6.75 9.44 -11.92
CA SER A 33 7.22 8.07 -12.22
C SER A 33 6.61 7.46 -13.47
N TRP A 34 5.49 8.01 -13.96
CA TRP A 34 4.60 7.40 -14.96
C TRP A 34 3.97 6.05 -14.57
N GLU A 35 4.19 5.62 -13.33
CA GLU A 35 3.73 4.35 -12.80
C GLU A 35 2.45 4.48 -11.97
N SER A 36 1.82 3.33 -11.70
CA SER A 36 0.70 3.26 -10.77
C SER A 36 1.18 3.42 -9.33
N VAL A 37 0.40 4.10 -8.50
CA VAL A 37 0.70 4.31 -7.07
C VAL A 37 -0.45 3.74 -6.25
N ALA A 38 -0.15 2.97 -5.21
CA ALA A 38 -1.15 2.39 -4.32
C ALA A 38 -0.76 2.57 -2.86
N PHE A 39 -1.76 2.86 -2.03
CA PHE A 39 -1.63 2.90 -0.58
C PHE A 39 -2.30 1.67 0.02
N TYR A 40 -1.56 0.90 0.81
CA TYR A 40 -2.04 -0.35 1.40
C TYR A 40 -2.09 -0.27 2.91
N VAL A 41 -3.11 -0.91 3.48
CA VAL A 41 -3.23 -1.11 4.92
C VAL A 41 -3.27 -2.60 5.25
N ARG A 42 -2.63 -2.99 6.35
CA ARG A 42 -2.63 -4.39 6.82
C ARG A 42 -3.91 -4.69 7.59
N SER A 43 -4.45 -5.89 7.38
CA SER A 43 -5.49 -6.49 8.23
C SER A 43 -5.20 -7.98 8.39
N GLY A 44 -4.68 -8.40 9.54
CA GLY A 44 -4.24 -9.79 9.75
C GLY A 44 -3.13 -10.18 8.76
N ASP A 45 -3.31 -11.27 8.03
CA ASP A 45 -2.30 -11.81 7.08
C ASP A 45 -2.54 -11.36 5.64
N VAL A 46 -3.37 -10.33 5.47
CA VAL A 46 -3.64 -9.69 4.18
C VAL A 46 -3.38 -8.19 4.24
N ARG A 47 -3.27 -7.59 3.05
CA ARG A 47 -3.28 -6.15 2.86
C ARG A 47 -4.43 -5.76 1.96
N THR A 48 -5.05 -4.62 2.24
CA THR A 48 -6.13 -4.05 1.43
C THR A 48 -5.61 -2.80 0.73
N CYS A 49 -5.89 -2.66 -0.57
CA CYS A 49 -5.63 -1.42 -1.29
C CYS A 49 -6.64 -0.36 -0.83
N LEU A 50 -6.19 0.66 -0.10
CA LEU A 50 -7.06 1.72 0.38
C LEU A 50 -7.24 2.82 -0.67
N TYR A 51 -6.15 3.21 -1.34
CA TYR A 51 -6.17 4.20 -2.41
C TYR A 51 -5.32 3.75 -3.59
N ARG A 52 -5.73 4.14 -4.80
CA ARG A 52 -5.04 3.80 -6.04
C ARG A 52 -5.05 4.98 -7.01
N VAL A 53 -3.88 5.30 -7.57
CA VAL A 53 -3.72 6.13 -8.77
C VAL A 53 -3.23 5.23 -9.89
N GLU A 54 -4.03 5.12 -10.94
CA GLU A 54 -3.74 4.25 -12.08
C GLU A 54 -2.63 4.81 -12.97
N SER A 55 -1.81 3.90 -13.53
CA SER A 55 -0.82 4.27 -14.54
C SER A 55 -1.50 4.71 -15.84
N LYS A 56 -0.81 5.57 -16.59
CA LYS A 56 -1.17 5.97 -17.95
C LYS A 56 -0.76 4.92 -19.01
N HIS A 57 -0.02 3.88 -18.62
CA HIS A 57 0.38 2.80 -19.53
C HIS A 57 -0.81 1.89 -19.92
N PRO A 58 -0.86 1.42 -21.19
CA PRO A 58 -1.95 0.59 -21.69
C PRO A 58 -1.93 -0.83 -21.10
N ILE A 59 -0.74 -1.37 -20.81
CA ILE A 59 -0.57 -2.65 -20.12
C ILE A 59 -0.33 -2.34 -18.65
N ARG A 60 -1.20 -2.84 -17.78
CA ARG A 60 -1.10 -2.63 -16.34
C ARG A 60 -1.70 -3.78 -15.56
N TYR A 61 -1.03 -4.14 -14.48
CA TYR A 61 -1.60 -5.01 -13.47
C TYR A 61 -2.71 -4.26 -12.71
N THR A 62 -3.95 -4.76 -12.82
CA THR A 62 -5.11 -4.05 -12.29
C THR A 62 -5.36 -4.45 -10.84
N ILE A 63 -5.06 -3.54 -9.90
CA ILE A 63 -5.45 -3.62 -8.49
C ILE A 63 -6.39 -2.46 -8.24
N ARG A 64 -7.55 -2.74 -7.68
CA ARG A 64 -8.59 -1.75 -7.36
C ARG A 64 -8.58 -1.42 -5.87
N GLU A 65 -9.09 -0.25 -5.54
CA GLU A 65 -9.42 0.07 -4.15
C GLU A 65 -10.39 -0.97 -3.59
N GLY A 66 -10.11 -1.45 -2.38
CA GLY A 66 -10.81 -2.56 -1.74
C GLY A 66 -10.22 -3.95 -2.05
N ASP A 67 -9.34 -4.10 -3.04
CA ASP A 67 -8.73 -5.40 -3.33
C ASP A 67 -7.87 -5.89 -2.16
N VAL A 68 -8.04 -7.16 -1.84
CA VAL A 68 -7.35 -7.85 -0.75
C VAL A 68 -6.27 -8.76 -1.34
N LEU A 69 -5.05 -8.62 -0.82
CA LEU A 69 -3.85 -9.27 -1.34
C LEU A 69 -3.08 -9.96 -0.20
N PRO A 70 -2.34 -11.05 -0.47
CA PRO A 70 -1.48 -11.67 0.53
C PRO A 70 -0.44 -10.69 1.08
N LEU A 71 -0.20 -10.75 2.40
CA LEU A 71 0.75 -9.86 3.07
C LEU A 71 2.20 -10.18 2.71
N LEU A 72 2.56 -11.46 2.53
CA LEU A 72 3.96 -11.85 2.36
C LEU A 72 4.47 -11.79 0.90
N LEU A 73 3.65 -11.28 -0.02
CA LEU A 73 3.96 -11.19 -1.45
C LEU A 73 4.00 -9.74 -1.93
N GLY A 74 5.02 -9.41 -2.72
CA GLY A 74 5.26 -8.09 -3.29
C GLY A 74 5.78 -7.07 -2.28
N SER A 75 6.36 -5.98 -2.80
CA SER A 75 7.06 -4.97 -2.01
C SER A 75 6.20 -4.37 -0.89
N GLY A 76 5.00 -3.89 -1.19
CA GLY A 76 4.14 -3.27 -0.17
C GLY A 76 3.71 -4.23 0.94
N GLY A 77 3.56 -5.52 0.64
CA GLY A 77 3.24 -6.54 1.63
C GLY A 77 4.42 -6.80 2.56
N ARG A 78 5.62 -6.97 1.98
CA ARG A 78 6.86 -7.18 2.73
C ARG A 78 7.20 -5.98 3.63
N VAL A 79 6.94 -4.75 3.19
CA VAL A 79 7.07 -3.53 4.04
C VAL A 79 6.12 -3.60 5.23
N LEU A 80 4.82 -3.85 4.99
CA LEU A 80 3.85 -3.97 6.06
C LEU A 80 4.20 -5.09 7.05
N ALA A 81 4.67 -6.24 6.55
CA ALA A 81 5.13 -7.35 7.39
C ALA A 81 6.35 -6.96 8.23
N ALA A 82 7.36 -6.32 7.61
CA ALA A 82 8.57 -5.87 8.30
C ALA A 82 8.24 -4.90 9.45
N PHE A 83 7.41 -3.89 9.20
CA PHE A 83 7.05 -2.91 10.23
C PHE A 83 5.97 -3.42 11.19
N SER A 84 5.49 -4.64 11.01
CA SER A 84 4.63 -5.32 11.97
C SER A 84 5.33 -6.44 12.77
N GLY A 85 6.66 -6.49 12.74
CA GLY A 85 7.44 -7.40 13.57
C GLY A 85 7.80 -8.74 12.92
N GLN A 86 7.58 -8.92 11.61
CA GLN A 86 8.05 -10.11 10.91
C GLN A 86 9.58 -10.23 11.02
N GLN A 87 10.09 -11.38 11.42
CA GLN A 87 11.51 -11.62 11.69
C GLN A 87 12.24 -12.22 10.48
N GLY A 88 13.56 -12.06 10.45
CA GLY A 88 14.44 -12.61 9.41
C GLY A 88 14.56 -11.75 8.17
N GLU A 89 15.34 -12.20 7.19
CA GLU A 89 15.44 -11.54 5.89
C GLU A 89 14.22 -11.86 5.01
N PRO A 90 13.75 -10.91 4.17
CA PRO A 90 14.32 -9.58 3.92
C PRO A 90 13.84 -8.48 4.91
N TYR A 91 13.10 -8.84 5.96
CA TYR A 91 12.39 -7.86 6.81
C TYR A 91 13.32 -6.99 7.66
N GLU A 92 14.47 -7.53 8.10
CA GLU A 92 15.49 -6.73 8.78
C GLU A 92 16.11 -5.67 7.85
N THR A 93 16.42 -6.05 6.61
CA THR A 93 16.91 -5.11 5.61
C THR A 93 15.88 -4.01 5.34
N ILE A 94 14.61 -4.38 5.16
CA ILE A 94 13.51 -3.43 4.92
C ILE A 94 13.35 -2.44 6.09
N ARG A 95 13.47 -2.91 7.34
CA ARG A 95 13.43 -2.02 8.51
C ARG A 95 14.59 -1.02 8.52
N LYS A 96 15.78 -1.43 8.08
CA LYS A 96 16.97 -0.58 8.05
C LYS A 96 16.93 0.44 6.91
N THR A 97 16.46 0.05 5.72
CA THR A 97 16.45 0.91 4.53
C THR A 97 15.17 1.71 4.35
N CYS A 98 14.12 1.36 5.11
CA CYS A 98 12.76 1.90 4.97
C CYS A 98 12.20 1.77 3.54
N ASN A 99 12.65 0.77 2.78
CA ASN A 99 12.10 0.48 1.47
C ASN A 99 12.21 -1.00 1.11
N CYS A 100 11.37 -1.44 0.17
CA CYS A 100 11.45 -2.76 -0.43
C CYS A 100 11.23 -2.65 -1.93
N LEU A 101 12.17 -3.17 -2.71
CA LEU A 101 12.00 -3.44 -4.14
C LEU A 101 11.68 -4.92 -4.33
N ALA A 102 10.63 -5.21 -5.08
CA ALA A 102 10.27 -6.58 -5.45
C ALA A 102 10.01 -6.61 -6.96
N VAL A 103 10.66 -7.55 -7.67
CA VAL A 103 10.51 -7.79 -9.10
C VAL A 103 10.20 -9.27 -9.29
N GLY A 104 9.17 -9.60 -10.06
CA GLY A 104 8.78 -10.99 -10.31
C GLY A 104 8.09 -11.69 -9.13
N ASP A 105 7.89 -11.00 -8.01
CA ASP A 105 7.48 -11.63 -6.73
C ASP A 105 6.00 -12.03 -6.72
N ARG A 106 5.16 -11.32 -7.47
CA ARG A 106 3.73 -11.66 -7.66
C ARG A 106 3.45 -12.25 -9.03
N ASP A 107 4.12 -11.71 -10.02
CA ASP A 107 4.00 -12.01 -11.43
C ASP A 107 5.36 -11.68 -12.07
N PRO A 108 5.92 -12.54 -12.94
CA PRO A 108 7.26 -12.37 -13.53
C PRO A 108 7.47 -11.04 -14.25
N GLU A 109 6.41 -10.45 -14.80
CA GLU A 109 6.46 -9.22 -15.59
C GLU A 109 6.21 -7.97 -14.73
N THR A 110 5.95 -8.14 -13.44
CA THR A 110 5.58 -7.06 -12.53
C THR A 110 6.69 -6.75 -11.52
N GLY A 111 7.02 -5.47 -11.39
CA GLY A 111 7.87 -4.95 -10.32
C GLY A 111 7.16 -3.89 -9.49
N GLY A 112 7.70 -3.59 -8.31
CA GLY A 112 7.23 -2.49 -7.50
C GLY A 112 8.16 -2.14 -6.36
N VAL A 113 8.23 -0.85 -6.03
CA VAL A 113 8.93 -0.34 -4.85
C VAL A 113 7.89 0.13 -3.82
N SER A 114 8.19 -0.02 -2.53
CA SER A 114 7.32 0.44 -1.45
C SER A 114 8.13 0.95 -0.27
N ALA A 115 7.54 1.90 0.45
CA ALA A 115 8.09 2.51 1.67
C ALA A 115 6.99 2.59 2.75
N PRO A 116 7.34 2.52 4.04
CA PRO A 116 6.39 2.68 5.14
C PRO A 116 5.93 4.14 5.27
N VAL A 117 4.72 4.33 5.79
CA VAL A 117 4.15 5.63 6.18
C VAL A 117 3.78 5.54 7.65
N PHE A 118 4.18 6.54 8.46
CA PHE A 118 4.07 6.56 9.92
C PHE A 118 3.05 7.59 10.42
#